data_AF-A0A1S3FC66-F1
#
_entry.id   AF-A0A1S3FC66-F1
#
_cell.length_a   1.000
_cell.length_b   1.000
_cell.length_c   1.000
_cell.angle_alpha   90.00
_cell.angle_beta   90.00
_cell.angle_gamma   90.00
#
_symmetry.space_group_name_H-M   'P 1'
#
loop_
_entity.id
_entity.type
_entity.pdbx_description
1 polymer ?
#
loop_
_entity_poly.entity_id
_entity_poly.type
_entity_poly.pdbx_seq_one_letter_code
_entity_poly.pdbx_strand_id
1 'polypeptide(L)'
;MTRHMVQPPFGCKLTMRKTVFAGVFIFSCLLGDVRGVICRLCNLSIPFHGCLLDFGTCRTKPGQFCKVEAHTKGGIQWYTTKGCTESISECFKLQLRRQVLFSTHCCHFPLCNF
;
A
#
# COMPACT_ATOMS: atom_id res chain seq x y z
N MET A 1 41.75 3.74 11.99
CA MET A 1 41.02 3.26 13.19
C MET A 1 39.71 4.03 13.27
N THR A 2 38.59 3.29 13.37
CA THR A 2 37.25 3.69 13.84
C THR A 2 36.38 4.70 13.05
N ARG A 3 35.19 4.17 12.72
CA ARG A 3 34.02 4.72 12.02
C ARG A 3 33.44 5.97 12.68
N HIS A 4 32.85 6.85 11.89
CA HIS A 4 31.50 7.36 12.16
C HIS A 4 30.73 7.52 10.84
N MET A 5 30.00 6.46 10.48
CA MET A 5 28.86 6.57 9.59
C MET A 5 27.82 7.44 10.30
N VAL A 6 27.57 8.65 9.79
CA VAL A 6 26.37 9.40 10.13
C VAL A 6 25.56 9.50 8.85
N GLN A 7 24.54 8.66 8.79
CA GLN A 7 23.53 8.56 7.76
C GLN A 7 22.42 9.56 8.10
N PRO A 8 22.17 10.61 7.31
CA PRO A 8 20.96 11.41 7.44
C PRO A 8 19.87 10.91 6.48
N PRO A 9 18.64 10.70 6.94
CA PRO A 9 17.48 10.51 6.09
C PRO A 9 17.11 11.89 5.52
N PHE A 10 16.79 11.96 4.23
CA PHE A 10 16.30 13.17 3.56
C PHE A 10 17.22 14.40 3.66
N GLY A 11 18.05 14.59 2.63
CA GLY A 11 18.90 15.78 2.52
C GLY A 11 19.39 16.00 1.10
N CYS A 12 18.52 16.49 0.20
CA CYS A 12 18.96 17.04 -1.08
C CYS A 12 19.78 18.31 -0.84
N LYS A 13 21.09 18.15 -0.64
CA LYS A 13 22.03 19.26 -0.50
C LYS A 13 22.45 19.73 -1.89
N LEU A 14 21.71 20.69 -2.44
CA LEU A 14 22.03 21.33 -3.72
C LEU A 14 23.29 22.20 -3.55
N THR A 15 24.44 21.65 -3.90
CA THR A 15 25.66 22.46 -4.12
C THR A 15 25.80 22.68 -5.62
N MET A 16 25.56 23.92 -6.03
CA MET A 16 25.50 24.37 -7.43
C MET A 16 26.87 24.21 -8.10
N ARG A 17 27.00 23.33 -9.10
CA ARG A 17 28.11 23.38 -10.06
C ARG A 17 27.71 22.83 -11.44
N LYS A 18 27.62 23.76 -12.39
CA LYS A 18 27.60 23.62 -13.87
C LYS A 18 26.46 22.81 -14.52
N THR A 19 25.48 23.61 -14.93
CA THR A 19 24.46 23.59 -16.01
C THR A 19 24.53 22.59 -17.19
N VAL A 20 24.98 21.35 -17.00
CA VAL A 20 24.79 20.28 -18.03
C VAL A 20 24.29 18.96 -17.42
N PHE A 21 24.48 18.75 -16.11
CA PHE A 21 23.93 17.59 -15.40
C PHE A 21 22.50 17.80 -14.87
N ALA A 22 21.90 18.98 -15.03
CA ALA A 22 20.57 19.27 -14.48
C ALA A 22 19.47 18.41 -15.10
N GLY A 23 19.51 18.15 -16.42
CA GLY A 23 18.46 17.41 -17.12
C GLY A 23 18.35 15.94 -16.69
N VAL A 24 19.47 15.23 -16.58
CA VAL A 24 19.50 13.80 -16.21
C VAL A 24 19.13 13.59 -14.73
N PHE A 25 19.56 14.49 -13.84
CA PHE A 25 19.22 14.43 -12.42
C PHE A 25 17.75 14.80 -12.17
N ILE A 26 17.18 15.78 -12.89
CA ILE A 26 15.74 16.10 -12.84
C ILE A 26 14.92 14.92 -13.38
N PHE A 27 15.36 14.29 -14.48
CA PHE A 27 14.69 13.11 -15.04
C PHE A 27 14.74 11.90 -14.08
N SER A 28 15.87 11.68 -13.41
CA SER A 28 16.02 10.60 -12.42
C SER A 28 15.18 10.82 -11.15
N CYS A 29 14.96 12.07 -10.74
CA CYS A 29 14.03 12.40 -9.64
C CYS A 29 12.56 12.24 -10.06
N LEU A 30 12.19 12.57 -11.29
CA LEU A 30 10.84 12.38 -11.83
C LEU A 30 10.49 10.91 -12.08
N LEU A 31 11.46 10.07 -12.45
CA LEU A 31 11.26 8.61 -12.60
C LEU A 31 11.35 7.84 -11.27
N GLY A 32 11.88 8.45 -10.20
CA GLY A 32 12.04 7.81 -8.90
C GLY A 32 10.76 7.69 -8.07
N ASP A 33 9.68 8.36 -8.48
CA ASP A 33 8.42 8.43 -7.73
C ASP A 33 7.41 7.33 -8.12
N VAL A 34 7.91 6.22 -8.69
CA VAL A 34 7.16 4.97 -8.73
C VAL A 34 7.29 4.25 -7.39
N ARG A 35 7.08 4.97 -6.30
CA ARG A 35 7.19 4.46 -4.93
C ARG A 35 5.93 3.66 -4.63
N GLY A 36 5.99 2.35 -4.88
CA GLY A 36 4.96 1.42 -4.44
C GLY A 36 4.59 1.64 -2.98
N VAL A 37 3.29 1.62 -2.67
CA VAL A 37 2.77 1.77 -1.32
C VAL A 37 2.83 0.46 -0.56
N ILE A 38 2.99 0.54 0.76
CA ILE A 38 3.00 -0.65 1.63
C ILE A 38 1.58 -0.82 2.17
N CYS A 39 1.01 -2.01 2.05
CA CYS A 39 -0.31 -2.37 2.56
C CYS A 39 -0.19 -3.49 3.60
N ARG A 40 -1.18 -3.59 4.49
CA ARG A 40 -1.37 -4.76 5.36
C ARG A 40 -1.76 -5.98 4.51
N LEU A 41 -1.19 -7.14 4.83
CA LEU A 41 -1.59 -8.41 4.24
C LEU A 41 -2.16 -9.31 5.35
N CYS A 42 -3.48 -9.48 5.35
CA CYS A 42 -4.20 -10.25 6.35
C CYS A 42 -5.31 -11.07 5.70
N ASN A 43 -5.32 -12.37 5.91
CA ASN A 43 -6.34 -13.24 5.31
C ASN A 43 -7.60 -13.36 6.17
N LEU A 44 -7.51 -13.08 7.47
CA LEU A 44 -8.64 -13.12 8.37
C LEU A 44 -8.49 -12.07 9.47
N SER A 45 -9.27 -11.00 9.37
CA SER A 45 -9.38 -9.96 10.37
C SER A 45 -10.81 -9.93 10.90
N ILE A 46 -10.99 -10.14 12.20
CA ILE A 46 -12.31 -10.12 12.84
C ILE A 46 -12.51 -8.73 13.46
N PRO A 47 -13.73 -8.16 13.42
CA PRO A 47 -14.05 -6.97 14.21
C PRO A 47 -13.59 -7.14 15.67
N PHE A 48 -13.03 -6.09 16.27
CA PHE A 48 -12.56 -6.04 17.67
C PHE A 48 -11.30 -6.87 18.02
N HIS A 49 -10.99 -7.94 17.28
CA HIS A 49 -9.79 -8.76 17.54
C HIS A 49 -8.60 -8.40 16.65
N GLY A 50 -8.82 -7.67 15.55
CA GLY A 50 -7.78 -7.34 14.59
C GLY A 50 -7.47 -8.52 13.66
N CYS A 51 -6.22 -8.61 13.19
CA CYS A 51 -5.79 -9.65 12.26
C CYS A 51 -5.36 -10.93 12.99
N LEU A 52 -6.03 -12.06 12.73
CA LEU A 52 -5.66 -13.36 13.27
C LEU A 52 -4.69 -14.12 12.35
N LEU A 53 -4.87 -13.99 11.03
CA LEU A 53 -4.00 -14.60 10.02
C LEU A 53 -3.16 -13.51 9.33
N ASP A 54 -2.17 -13.01 10.07
CA ASP A 54 -1.28 -11.94 9.66
C ASP A 54 -0.10 -12.49 8.85
N PHE A 55 -0.01 -12.05 7.59
CA PHE A 55 1.11 -12.34 6.71
C PHE A 55 2.09 -11.15 6.63
N GLY A 56 1.86 -10.10 7.43
CA GLY A 56 2.69 -8.90 7.50
C GLY A 56 2.22 -7.84 6.52
N THR A 57 3.06 -7.51 5.54
CA THR A 57 2.80 -6.43 4.59
C THR A 57 3.11 -6.85 3.16
N CYS A 58 2.37 -6.27 2.22
CA CYS A 58 2.65 -6.40 0.79
C CYS A 58 3.03 -5.02 0.23
N ARG A 59 3.90 -5.01 -0.77
CA ARG A 59 4.32 -3.78 -1.46
C ARG A 59 3.69 -3.73 -2.84
N THR A 60 2.97 -2.65 -3.12
CA THR A 60 2.31 -2.47 -4.40
C THR A 60 3.33 -2.16 -5.49
N LYS A 61 3.06 -2.62 -6.72
CA LYS A 61 3.75 -2.19 -7.94
C LYS A 61 3.10 -0.91 -8.49
N PRO A 62 3.73 -0.20 -9.46
CA PRO A 62 3.04 0.83 -10.23
C PRO A 62 1.66 0.37 -10.72
N GLY A 63 0.61 1.13 -10.41
CA GLY A 63 -0.77 0.85 -10.83
C GLY A 63 -1.53 -0.14 -9.94
N GLN A 64 -0.95 -0.63 -8.85
CA GLN A 64 -1.64 -1.47 -7.85
C GLN A 64 -2.13 -0.64 -6.64
N PHE A 65 -3.13 -1.18 -5.93
CA PHE A 65 -3.79 -0.53 -4.80
C PHE A 65 -3.82 -1.44 -3.57
N CYS A 66 -3.92 -0.85 -2.39
CA CYS A 66 -4.30 -1.61 -1.19
C CYS A 66 -5.79 -1.93 -1.27
N LYS A 67 -6.16 -3.14 -0.87
CA LYS A 67 -7.51 -3.69 -0.91
C LYS A 67 -7.95 -4.12 0.48
N VAL A 68 -9.22 -3.89 0.79
CA VAL A 68 -9.97 -4.45 1.91
C VAL A 68 -11.22 -5.10 1.36
N GLU A 69 -11.48 -6.34 1.70
CA GLU A 69 -12.71 -7.05 1.36
C GLU A 69 -13.44 -7.42 2.65
N ALA A 70 -14.64 -6.89 2.84
CA ALA A 70 -15.48 -7.13 3.99
C ALA A 70 -16.56 -8.17 3.68
N HIS A 71 -16.68 -9.17 4.56
CA HIS A 71 -17.65 -10.24 4.46
C HIS A 71 -18.77 -10.00 5.48
N THR A 72 -19.94 -9.63 4.99
CA THR A 72 -21.11 -9.28 5.80
C THR A 72 -22.20 -10.32 5.59
N LYS A 73 -22.75 -10.89 6.66
CA LYS A 73 -23.87 -11.86 6.58
C LYS A 73 -24.91 -11.48 7.62
N GLY A 74 -26.15 -11.31 7.18
CA GLY A 74 -27.25 -10.86 8.03
C GLY A 74 -27.08 -9.44 8.58
N GLY A 75 -26.40 -8.55 7.83
CA GLY A 75 -26.16 -7.16 8.24
C GLY A 75 -24.98 -6.96 9.22
N ILE A 76 -24.37 -8.04 9.70
CA ILE A 76 -23.20 -8.00 10.57
C ILE A 76 -21.95 -8.30 9.75
N GLN A 77 -20.89 -7.52 9.92
CA GLN A 77 -19.58 -7.80 9.34
C GLN A 77 -18.92 -8.95 10.11
N TRP A 78 -18.65 -10.07 9.47
CA TRP A 78 -18.06 -11.27 10.08
C TRP A 78 -16.54 -11.18 10.15
N TYR A 79 -15.92 -10.93 9.00
CA TYR A 79 -14.48 -10.78 8.89
C TYR A 79 -14.12 -9.92 7.67
N THR A 80 -12.88 -9.46 7.64
CA THR A 80 -12.29 -8.78 6.48
C THR A 80 -10.99 -9.45 6.06
N THR A 81 -10.70 -9.36 4.77
CA THR A 81 -9.41 -9.72 4.21
C THR A 81 -8.74 -8.45 3.67
N LYS A 82 -7.42 -8.39 3.77
CA LYS A 82 -6.60 -7.22 3.45
C LYS A 82 -5.43 -7.65 2.60
N GLY A 83 -5.12 -6.89 1.56
CA GLY A 83 -3.97 -7.19 0.72
C GLY A 83 -3.70 -6.12 -0.32
N CYS A 84 -2.95 -6.52 -1.34
CA CYS A 84 -2.64 -5.70 -2.51
C CYS A 84 -3.40 -6.27 -3.71
N THR A 85 -3.93 -5.41 -4.56
CA THR A 85 -4.57 -5.81 -5.82
C THR A 85 -3.99 -5.02 -7.00
N GLU A 86 -3.79 -5.72 -8.13
CA GLU A 86 -3.40 -5.08 -9.39
C GLU A 86 -4.59 -4.59 -10.21
N SER A 87 -5.78 -5.12 -9.91
CA SER A 87 -6.97 -4.92 -10.72
C SER A 87 -7.85 -3.84 -10.09
N ILE A 88 -7.84 -2.62 -10.65
CA ILE A 88 -8.78 -1.56 -10.24
C ILE A 88 -10.24 -2.01 -10.41
N SER A 89 -10.50 -2.95 -11.32
CA SER A 89 -11.80 -3.58 -11.48
C SER A 89 -12.25 -4.37 -10.27
N GLU A 90 -11.37 -4.80 -9.36
CA GLU A 90 -11.77 -5.42 -8.09
C GLU A 90 -12.19 -4.42 -7.02
N CYS A 91 -11.88 -3.14 -7.22
CA CYS A 91 -12.18 -2.09 -6.26
C CYS A 91 -13.64 -1.65 -6.34
N PHE A 92 -14.19 -1.25 -5.19
CA PHE A 92 -15.57 -0.76 -5.05
C PHE A 92 -16.63 -1.75 -5.56
N LYS A 93 -16.36 -3.04 -5.40
CA LYS A 93 -17.29 -4.10 -5.74
C LYS A 93 -18.19 -4.43 -4.56
N LEU A 94 -19.48 -4.55 -4.86
CA LEU A 94 -20.46 -5.14 -3.97
C LEU A 94 -21.00 -6.42 -4.63
N GLN A 95 -20.83 -7.57 -3.99
CA GLN A 95 -21.28 -8.85 -4.53
C GLN A 95 -22.04 -9.63 -3.47
N LEU A 96 -23.22 -10.15 -3.82
CA LEU A 96 -23.99 -11.05 -2.96
C LEU A 96 -23.79 -12.49 -3.41
N ARG A 97 -23.24 -13.36 -2.56
CA ARG A 97 -23.03 -14.78 -2.86
C ARG A 97 -23.41 -15.63 -1.67
N ARG A 98 -24.33 -16.59 -1.86
CA ARG A 98 -24.80 -17.52 -0.81
C ARG A 98 -25.19 -16.80 0.51
N GLN A 99 -25.97 -15.71 0.41
CA GLN A 99 -26.40 -14.86 1.54
C GLN A 99 -25.27 -14.10 2.26
N VAL A 100 -24.05 -14.11 1.72
CA VAL A 100 -22.92 -13.30 2.20
C VAL A 100 -22.72 -12.14 1.21
N LEU A 101 -22.67 -10.93 1.75
CA LEU A 101 -22.34 -9.71 1.04
C LEU A 101 -20.84 -9.47 1.13
N PHE A 102 -20.19 -9.36 -0.01
CA PHE A 102 -18.78 -9.07 -0.18
C PHE A 102 -18.68 -7.60 -0.61
N SER A 103 -17.98 -6.80 0.17
CA SER A 103 -17.76 -5.39 -0.12
C SER A 103 -16.26 -5.12 -0.22
N THR A 104 -15.77 -4.76 -1.40
CA THR A 104 -14.35 -4.51 -1.63
C THR A 104 -14.09 -3.01 -1.74
N HIS A 105 -13.16 -2.49 -0.96
CA HIS A 105 -12.72 -1.10 -0.99
C HIS A 105 -11.22 -1.04 -1.24
N CYS A 106 -10.79 -0.03 -2.01
CA CYS A 106 -9.38 0.20 -2.30
C CYS A 106 -8.92 1.60 -1.93
N CYS A 107 -7.64 1.71 -1.63
CA CYS A 107 -6.98 2.95 -1.26
C CYS A 107 -5.52 2.94 -1.72
N HIS A 108 -4.92 4.14 -1.84
CA HIS A 108 -3.62 4.34 -2.51
C HIS A 108 -2.58 5.03 -1.61
N PHE A 109 -2.75 4.99 -0.28
CA PHE A 109 -1.81 5.53 0.68
C PHE A 109 -1.23 4.41 1.59
N PRO A 110 -0.02 4.58 2.15
CA PRO A 110 0.60 3.53 2.96
C PRO A 110 -0.26 3.13 4.15
N LEU A 111 -0.43 1.81 4.34
CA LEU A 111 -1.19 1.19 5.44
C LEU A 111 -2.64 1.67 5.57
N CYS A 112 -3.24 2.14 4.47
CA CYS A 112 -4.62 2.61 4.45
C CYS A 112 -5.66 1.52 4.75
N ASN A 113 -5.29 0.25 4.56
CA ASN A 113 -6.15 -0.91 4.74
C ASN A 113 -6.08 -1.48 6.18
N PHE A 114 -6.11 -0.61 7.19
CA PHE A 114 -6.02 -0.99 8.61
C PHE A 114 -7.31 -1.59 9.18
#